data_AF-A0A1I8ACS2-F1
#
_entry.id   AF-A0A1I8ACS2-F1
#
_cell.length_a   1.000
_cell.length_b   1.000
_cell.length_c   1.000
_cell.angle_alpha   90.00
_cell.angle_beta   90.00
_cell.angle_gamma   90.00
#
_symmetry.space_group_name_H-M   'P 1'
#
loop_
_entity.id
_entity.type
_entity.pdbx_description
1 polymer ?
#
loop_
_entity_poly.entity_id
_entity_poly.type
_entity_poly.pdbx_seq_one_letter_code
_entity_poly.pdbx_strand_id
1 'polypeptide(L)'
;ATLCHDAGEQEEAPITKVHLNAGDVITIVDKEYHVDSMLTKGLVGQIYQVTNTSTKERKQYVLKSEDISYKGKRLRVSAAMLKDL
;
A
#
# COMPACT_ATOMS: atom_id res chain seq x y z
N ALA A 1 -29.63 -30.59 -6.85
CA ALA A 1 -28.58 -29.64 -7.23
C ALA A 1 -28.75 -28.41 -6.34
N THR A 2 -27.92 -28.28 -5.32
CA THR A 2 -27.95 -27.12 -4.42
C THR A 2 -26.99 -26.10 -5.01
N LEU A 3 -27.53 -25.00 -5.56
CA LEU A 3 -26.73 -23.85 -5.98
C LEU A 3 -26.04 -23.27 -4.73
N CYS A 4 -24.73 -23.47 -4.64
CA CYS A 4 -23.90 -22.66 -3.76
C CYS A 4 -23.83 -21.27 -4.39
N HIS A 5 -24.40 -20.27 -3.72
CA HIS A 5 -24.15 -18.88 -4.06
C HIS A 5 -22.71 -18.59 -3.64
N ASP A 6 -21.76 -18.75 -4.56
CA ASP A 6 -20.40 -18.27 -4.34
C ASP A 6 -20.45 -16.77 -4.10
N ALA A 7 -19.81 -16.37 -3.00
CA ALA A 7 -19.78 -15.03 -2.46
C ALA A 7 -19.51 -14.03 -3.58
N GLY A 8 -20.41 -13.05 -3.70
CA GLY A 8 -20.33 -11.99 -4.70
C GLY A 8 -18.90 -11.50 -4.85
N GLU A 9 -18.39 -11.56 -6.08
CA GLU A 9 -17.08 -11.05 -6.44
C GLU A 9 -17.00 -9.60 -5.96
N GLN A 10 -16.31 -9.41 -4.84
CA GLN A 10 -16.08 -8.09 -4.28
C GLN A 10 -15.20 -7.38 -5.30
N GLU A 11 -15.75 -6.35 -5.95
CA GLU A 11 -15.07 -5.59 -6.98
C GLU A 11 -13.70 -5.16 -6.46
N GLU A 12 -12.64 -5.74 -7.03
CA GLU A 12 -11.30 -5.57 -6.50
C GLU A 12 -10.90 -4.10 -6.63
N ALA A 13 -10.66 -3.41 -5.51
CA ALA A 13 -10.18 -2.04 -5.54
C ALA A 13 -8.94 -1.92 -6.45
N PRO A 14 -8.90 -0.89 -7.34
CA PRO A 14 -7.85 -0.77 -8.34
C PRO A 14 -6.48 -0.74 -7.69
N ILE A 15 -5.57 -1.57 -8.22
CA ILE A 15 -4.19 -1.64 -7.74
C ILE A 15 -3.41 -0.51 -8.42
N THR A 16 -3.02 0.50 -7.64
CA THR A 16 -2.09 1.52 -8.11
C THR A 16 -0.69 0.92 -8.21
N LYS A 17 -0.17 0.81 -9.43
CA LYS A 17 1.21 0.38 -9.70
C LYS A 17 2.08 1.61 -9.87
N VAL A 18 3.11 1.73 -9.03
CA VAL A 18 4.06 2.85 -9.05
C VAL A 18 5.47 2.30 -8.97
N HIS A 19 6.40 2.99 -9.61
CA HIS A 19 7.82 2.83 -9.35
C HIS A 19 8.19 3.87 -8.28
N LEU A 20 8.83 3.44 -7.18
CA LEU A 20 9.13 4.29 -6.05
C LEU A 20 10.64 4.41 -5.86
N ASN A 21 11.13 5.63 -5.95
CA ASN A 21 12.50 6.03 -5.64
C ASN A 21 12.51 7.04 -4.48
N ALA A 22 13.64 7.15 -3.81
CA ALA A 22 13.86 8.24 -2.87
C ALA A 22 13.80 9.59 -3.62
N GLY A 23 13.07 10.56 -3.06
CA GLY A 23 12.77 11.85 -3.68
C GLY A 23 11.43 11.93 -4.40
N ASP A 24 10.77 10.79 -4.65
CA ASP A 24 9.47 10.79 -5.31
C ASP A 24 8.38 11.36 -4.39
N VAL A 25 7.37 12.01 -4.99
CA VAL A 25 6.14 12.41 -4.29
C VAL A 25 5.00 11.53 -4.80
N ILE A 26 4.28 10.92 -3.87
CA ILE A 26 3.13 10.06 -4.18
C ILE A 26 1.87 10.55 -3.48
N THR A 27 0.72 10.35 -4.13
CA THR A 27 -0.59 10.66 -3.56
C THR A 27 -1.31 9.38 -3.17
N ILE A 28 -1.73 9.29 -1.91
CA ILE A 28 -2.54 8.18 -1.37
C ILE A 28 -3.73 8.79 -0.66
N VAL A 29 -4.95 8.52 -1.17
CA VAL A 29 -6.23 8.98 -0.58
C VAL A 29 -6.14 10.48 -0.21
N ASP A 30 -5.84 11.29 -1.22
CA ASP A 30 -5.75 12.76 -1.16
C ASP A 30 -4.66 13.34 -0.25
N LYS A 31 -3.71 12.50 0.18
CA LYS A 31 -2.53 12.93 0.93
C LYS A 31 -1.27 12.69 0.13
N GLU A 32 -0.41 13.68 0.12
CA GLU A 32 0.90 13.63 -0.50
C GLU A 32 1.95 13.16 0.50
N TYR A 33 2.81 12.28 0.03
CA TYR A 33 3.92 11.72 0.78
C TYR A 33 5.19 11.84 -0.05
N HIS A 34 6.22 12.42 0.55
CA HIS A 34 7.57 12.39 0.02
C HIS A 34 8.25 11.09 0.43
N VAL A 35 8.83 10.36 -0.52
CA VAL A 35 9.60 9.14 -0.26
C VAL A 35 11.00 9.53 0.18
N ASP A 36 11.31 9.34 1.46
CA ASP A 36 12.58 9.77 2.02
C ASP A 36 13.69 8.75 1.70
N SER A 37 13.44 7.47 1.98
CA SER A 37 14.39 6.38 1.70
C SER A 37 13.71 5.02 1.71
N MET A 38 14.33 4.03 1.05
CA MET A 38 13.97 2.63 1.21
C MET A 38 14.66 2.08 2.47
N LEU A 39 13.86 1.62 3.44
CA LEU A 39 14.37 1.06 4.69
C LEU A 39 14.80 -0.40 4.53
N THR A 40 14.00 -1.19 3.82
CA THR A 40 14.32 -2.60 3.56
C THR A 40 13.63 -3.14 2.32
N LYS A 41 14.26 -4.14 1.69
CA LYS A 41 13.73 -4.91 0.58
C LYS A 41 13.66 -6.38 0.98
N GLY A 42 12.45 -6.93 0.96
CA GLY A 42 12.20 -8.36 1.20
C GLY A 42 11.95 -9.13 -0.09
N LEU A 43 11.62 -10.42 0.07
CA LEU A 43 11.30 -11.32 -1.05
C LEU A 43 10.04 -10.91 -1.84
N VAL A 44 9.13 -10.18 -1.18
CA VAL A 44 7.78 -9.92 -1.70
C VAL A 44 7.44 -8.45 -1.87
N GLY A 45 8.37 -7.56 -1.55
CA GLY A 45 8.13 -6.12 -1.60
C GLY A 45 9.16 -5.32 -0.82
N GLN A 46 8.83 -4.06 -0.56
CA GLN A 46 9.72 -3.10 0.07
C GLN A 46 9.01 -2.31 1.17
N ILE A 47 9.82 -1.73 2.04
CA ILE A 47 9.38 -0.80 3.08
C ILE A 47 10.15 0.50 2.88
N TYR A 48 9.43 1.61 2.85
CA TYR A 48 9.97 2.95 2.70
C TYR A 48 9.64 3.80 3.91
N GLN A 49 10.53 4.71 4.23
CA GLN A 49 10.24 5.86 5.08
C GLN A 49 9.64 6.95 4.20
N VAL A 50 8.52 7.52 4.65
CA VAL A 50 7.85 8.60 3.94
C VAL A 50 7.45 9.71 4.90
N THR A 51 7.44 10.95 4.42
CA THR A 51 7.00 12.11 5.18
C THR A 51 5.71 12.66 4.56
N ASN A 52 4.68 12.87 5.37
CA ASN A 52 3.46 13.53 4.89
C ASN A 52 3.74 15.02 4.63
N THR A 53 3.49 15.46 3.40
CA THR A 53 3.71 16.86 2.98
C THR A 53 2.43 17.67 2.90
N SER A 54 1.26 17.04 3.05
CA SER A 54 -0.05 17.71 3.04
C SER A 54 -0.35 18.47 4.34
N THR A 55 0.39 18.20 5.42
CA THR A 55 0.21 18.88 6.72
C THR A 55 1.42 19.73 7.06
N LYS A 56 1.21 20.84 7.79
CA LYS A 56 2.31 21.68 8.32
C LYS A 56 3.20 20.92 9.30
N GLU A 57 2.67 19.88 9.93
CA GLU A 57 3.42 18.97 10.78
C GLU A 57 4.19 17.96 9.93
N ARG A 58 5.52 17.97 10.04
CA ARG A 58 6.38 16.94 9.45
C ARG A 58 6.33 15.68 10.29
N LYS A 59 5.34 14.83 10.02
CA LYS A 59 5.25 13.50 10.62
C LYS A 59 5.78 12.44 9.65
N GLN A 60 6.64 11.57 10.17
CA GLN A 60 7.22 10.45 9.44
C GLN A 60 6.35 9.20 9.59
N TYR A 61 6.28 8.43 8.51
CA TYR A 61 5.48 7.23 8.38
C TYR A 61 6.28 6.13 7.67
N VAL A 62 5.74 4.93 7.73
CA VAL A 62 6.27 3.77 7.02
C VAL A 62 5.28 3.38 5.93
N LEU A 63 5.75 3.34 4.68
CA LEU A 63 4.99 2.84 3.53
C LEU A 63 5.45 1.43 3.19
N LYS A 64 4.50 0.50 3.11
CA LYS A 64 4.74 -0.88 2.68
C LYS A 64 4.23 -1.07 1.25
N SER A 65 5.08 -1.58 0.36
CA SER A 65 4.73 -1.97 -1.00
C SER A 65 4.87 -3.48 -1.21
N GLU A 66 4.23 -3.99 -2.26
CA GLU A 66 4.45 -5.33 -2.80
C GLU A 66 5.06 -5.21 -4.18
N ASP A 67 5.91 -6.16 -4.55
CA ASP A 67 6.39 -6.25 -5.92
C ASP A 67 5.21 -6.50 -6.88
N ILE A 68 5.33 -5.96 -8.10
CA ILE A 68 4.28 -5.98 -9.13
C ILE A 68 3.75 -7.40 -9.42
N SER A 69 4.59 -8.42 -9.26
CA SER A 69 4.27 -9.83 -9.46
C SER A 69 3.20 -10.36 -8.50
N TYR A 70 3.04 -9.76 -7.31
CA TYR A 70 2.15 -10.26 -6.26
C TYR A 70 0.73 -9.67 -6.29
N LYS A 71 0.47 -8.69 -7.18
CA LYS A 71 -0.87 -8.12 -7.42
C LYS A 71 -1.63 -7.69 -6.15
N GLY A 72 -0.94 -7.21 -5.12
CA GLY A 72 -1.58 -6.59 -3.94
C GLY A 72 -2.34 -7.52 -2.99
N LYS A 73 -2.36 -8.84 -3.21
CA LYS A 73 -3.17 -9.77 -2.39
C LYS A 73 -2.77 -9.76 -0.92
N ARG A 74 -1.46 -9.76 -0.60
CA ARG A 74 -1.01 -9.86 0.81
C ARG A 74 -1.00 -8.50 1.48
N LEU A 75 -0.81 -7.40 0.74
CA LEU A 75 -1.03 -6.06 1.26
C LEU A 75 -2.46 -5.86 1.72
N ARG A 76 -3.46 -6.31 0.94
CA ARG A 76 -4.88 -6.23 1.33
C ARG A 76 -5.16 -6.96 2.65
N VAL A 77 -4.66 -8.20 2.78
CA VAL A 77 -4.80 -8.96 4.04
C VAL A 77 -4.11 -8.23 5.20
N SER A 78 -2.89 -7.74 5.00
CA SER A 78 -2.17 -6.99 6.03
C SER A 78 -2.95 -5.73 6.47
N ALA A 79 -3.53 -5.01 5.52
CA ALA A 79 -4.30 -3.79 5.78
C ALA A 79 -5.63 -4.09 6.49
N ALA A 80 -6.31 -5.19 6.15
CA ALA A 80 -7.50 -5.63 6.86
C ALA A 80 -7.19 -5.96 8.33
N MET A 81 -6.16 -6.79 8.58
CA MET A 81 -5.75 -7.13 9.94
C MET A 81 -5.38 -5.90 10.79
N LEU A 82 -4.73 -4.90 10.19
CA LEU A 82 -4.37 -3.65 10.89
C LEU A 82 -5.57 -2.74 11.19
N LYS A 83 -6.67 -2.86 10.44
CA LYS A 83 -7.91 -2.10 10.72
C LYS A 83 -8.75 -2.73 11.83
N ASP A 84 -8.57 -4.02 12.06
CA ASP A 84 -9.31 -4.79 13.07
C ASP A 84 -8.64 -4.75 14.46
N LEU A 85 -7.46 -4.14 14.60
CA LEU A 85 -6.73 -3.89 15.84
C LEU A 85 -7.15 -2.58 16.50
#